data_AF-A0A8H7TYB5-F1
#
_entry.id   AF-A0A8H7TYB5-F1
#
_cell.length_a   1.000
_cell.length_b   1.000
_cell.length_c   1.000
_cell.angle_alpha   90.00
_cell.angle_beta   90.00
_cell.angle_gamma   90.00
#
_symmetry.space_group_name_H-M   'P 1'
#
loop_
_entity.id
_entity.type
_entity.pdbx_description
1 polymer ?
#
loop_
_entity_poly.entity_id
_entity_poly.type
_entity_poly.pdbx_seq_one_letter_code
_entity_poly.pdbx_strand_id
1 'polypeptide(L)'
;MEQHLNSLFPPLKFPPELAARILTHTSHPDAIYRHNARLSFIGRRILQTYLHLFLHSSPALHPTHDYSQISQRALNTYVLGEHVAPLWSFGKVMKWTPVAGPLLSTPTARQEGPVAVLSRLGPEASRSVGLYKVQGTAVEALVGGVFHQFGGSVAHRLFHTRVLPNILVPGRPEGLPDVFHEHVMEVCDSMGGLKGDLLAAESAASES
;
A
#
# COMPACT_ATOMS: atom_id res chain seq x y z
N MET A 1 -9.05 3.92 -14.24
CA MET A 1 -8.07 3.12 -13.47
C MET A 1 -6.65 3.54 -13.82
N GLU A 2 -6.24 3.43 -15.08
CA GLU A 2 -4.92 3.86 -15.55
C GLU A 2 -4.61 5.33 -15.24
N GLN A 3 -5.47 6.26 -15.72
CA GLN A 3 -5.34 7.70 -15.45
C GLN A 3 -5.23 8.03 -13.96
N HIS A 4 -5.88 7.25 -13.09
CA HIS A 4 -5.82 7.41 -11.64
C HIS A 4 -4.44 7.04 -11.08
N LEU A 5 -3.85 5.93 -11.53
CA LEU A 5 -2.50 5.57 -11.09
C LEU A 5 -1.44 6.53 -11.67
N ASN A 6 -1.61 6.94 -12.93
CA ASN A 6 -0.71 7.90 -13.58
C ASN A 6 -0.73 9.27 -12.89
N SER A 7 -1.87 9.70 -12.34
CA SER A 7 -1.96 10.97 -11.60
C SER A 7 -1.39 10.88 -10.17
N LEU A 8 -1.47 9.71 -9.53
CA LEU A 8 -0.91 9.49 -8.19
C LEU A 8 0.61 9.34 -8.19
N PHE A 9 1.17 8.73 -9.23
CA PHE A 9 2.57 8.36 -9.29
C PHE A 9 3.27 8.93 -10.53
N PRO A 10 3.25 10.26 -10.75
CA PRO A 10 4.10 10.83 -11.79
C PRO A 10 5.58 10.55 -11.46
N PRO A 11 6.42 10.29 -12.47
CA PRO A 11 6.15 10.31 -13.92
C PRO A 11 5.71 8.96 -14.52
N LEU A 12 5.38 7.96 -13.70
CA LEU A 12 5.08 6.61 -14.18
C LEU A 12 3.86 6.58 -15.12
N LYS A 13 3.96 5.72 -16.14
CA LYS A 13 2.89 5.45 -17.12
C LYS A 13 2.47 3.99 -17.03
N PHE A 14 1.41 3.72 -16.29
CA PHE A 14 0.88 2.38 -16.11
C PHE A 14 0.17 1.93 -17.39
N PRO A 15 0.46 0.72 -17.92
CA PRO A 15 -0.37 0.13 -18.96
C PRO A 15 -1.82 -0.06 -18.46
N PRO A 16 -2.84 0.16 -19.32
CA PRO A 16 -4.25 0.03 -18.92
C PRO A 16 -4.59 -1.33 -18.30
N GLU A 17 -4.05 -2.40 -18.87
CA GLU A 17 -4.25 -3.78 -18.41
C GLU A 17 -3.63 -4.00 -17.04
N LEU A 18 -2.44 -3.44 -16.79
CA LEU A 18 -1.77 -3.52 -15.51
C LEU A 18 -2.57 -2.77 -14.44
N ALA A 19 -2.99 -1.54 -14.73
CA ALA A 19 -3.80 -0.74 -13.81
C ALA A 19 -5.12 -1.45 -13.45
N ALA A 20 -5.78 -2.06 -14.45
CA ALA A 20 -7.00 -2.82 -14.23
C ALA A 20 -6.76 -4.07 -13.38
N ARG A 21 -5.64 -4.78 -13.58
CA ARG A 21 -5.25 -5.93 -12.75
C ARG A 21 -4.96 -5.52 -11.32
N ILE A 22 -4.22 -4.43 -11.09
CA ILE A 22 -3.89 -3.91 -9.76
C ILE A 22 -5.18 -3.58 -8.97
N LEU A 23 -6.12 -2.91 -9.62
CA LEU A 23 -7.32 -2.35 -8.98
C LEU A 23 -8.55 -3.27 -9.03
N THR A 24 -8.39 -4.55 -9.36
CA THR A 24 -9.49 -5.53 -9.35
C THR A 24 -9.20 -6.64 -8.34
N HIS A 25 -10.03 -6.76 -7.30
CA HIS A 25 -9.92 -7.82 -6.31
C HIS A 25 -10.60 -9.10 -6.78
N THR A 26 -10.14 -10.25 -6.26
CA THR A 26 -10.69 -11.58 -6.55
C THR A 26 -12.19 -11.73 -6.24
N SER A 27 -12.73 -10.92 -5.32
CA SER A 27 -14.16 -10.96 -4.99
C SER A 27 -15.08 -10.31 -6.03
N HIS A 28 -14.56 -9.57 -7.00
CA HIS A 28 -15.37 -8.92 -8.03
C HIS A 28 -15.70 -9.90 -9.18
N PRO A 29 -16.88 -9.83 -9.82
CA PRO A 29 -17.21 -10.68 -10.98
C PRO A 29 -16.18 -10.64 -12.12
N ASP A 30 -15.68 -9.45 -12.48
CA ASP A 30 -14.61 -9.27 -13.48
C ASP A 30 -13.28 -9.98 -13.14
N ALA A 31 -13.12 -10.50 -11.92
CA ALA A 31 -11.87 -11.15 -11.48
C ALA A 31 -11.48 -12.34 -12.35
N ILE A 32 -12.44 -13.00 -13.00
CA ILE A 32 -12.19 -14.10 -13.94
C ILE A 32 -11.24 -13.72 -15.08
N TYR A 33 -11.27 -12.45 -15.51
CA TYR A 33 -10.43 -11.96 -16.60
C TYR A 33 -9.15 -11.32 -16.09
N ARG A 34 -9.22 -10.65 -14.93
CA ARG A 34 -8.12 -9.86 -14.37
C ARG A 34 -8.34 -9.64 -12.88
N HIS A 35 -7.34 -9.99 -12.09
CA HIS A 35 -7.36 -9.72 -10.66
C HIS A 35 -5.95 -9.52 -10.14
N ASN A 36 -5.88 -8.99 -8.92
CA ASN A 36 -4.64 -8.50 -8.32
C ASN A 36 -3.82 -9.58 -7.59
N ALA A 37 -4.30 -10.83 -7.47
CA ALA A 37 -3.70 -11.83 -6.59
C ALA A 37 -2.23 -12.15 -6.91
N ARG A 38 -1.85 -12.27 -8.20
CA ARG A 38 -0.45 -12.49 -8.58
C ARG A 38 0.43 -11.29 -8.24
N LEU A 39 -0.09 -10.08 -8.45
CA LEU A 39 0.66 -8.85 -8.18
C LEU A 39 0.79 -8.61 -6.68
N SER A 40 -0.26 -8.87 -5.89
CA SER A 40 -0.19 -8.75 -4.42
C SER A 40 0.75 -9.80 -3.81
N PHE A 41 0.77 -11.02 -4.35
CA PHE A 41 1.71 -12.05 -3.93
C PHE A 41 3.18 -11.62 -4.11
N ILE A 42 3.49 -10.97 -5.24
CA ILE A 42 4.82 -10.44 -5.54
C ILE A 42 5.10 -9.22 -4.65
N GLY A 43 4.17 -8.27 -4.59
CA GLY A 43 4.30 -7.04 -3.81
C GLY A 43 4.50 -7.27 -2.32
N ARG A 44 3.81 -8.25 -1.74
CA ARG A 44 4.01 -8.65 -0.34
C ARG A 44 5.46 -9.02 -0.05
N ARG A 45 6.09 -9.81 -0.93
CA ARG A 45 7.50 -10.21 -0.79
C ARG A 45 8.42 -9.01 -0.92
N ILE A 46 8.17 -8.15 -1.90
CA ILE A 46 8.97 -6.94 -2.12
C ILE A 46 8.91 -6.01 -0.91
N LEU A 47 7.71 -5.76 -0.38
CA LEU A 47 7.52 -4.96 0.83
C LEU A 47 8.29 -5.54 2.02
N GLN A 48 8.20 -6.86 2.22
CA GLN A 48 8.95 -7.54 3.28
C GLN A 48 10.46 -7.41 3.09
N THR A 49 10.95 -7.62 1.86
CA THR A 49 12.37 -7.47 1.54
C THR A 49 12.87 -6.05 1.81
N TYR A 50 12.19 -5.03 1.31
CA TYR A 50 12.62 -3.63 1.52
C TYR A 50 12.50 -3.20 2.97
N LEU A 51 11.47 -3.66 3.70
CA LEU A 51 11.39 -3.41 5.13
C LEU A 51 12.55 -4.06 5.89
N HIS A 52 12.91 -5.31 5.59
CA HIS A 52 14.03 -5.96 6.27
C HIS A 52 15.38 -5.29 5.94
N LEU A 53 15.59 -4.85 4.70
CA LEU A 53 16.79 -4.09 4.32
C LEU A 53 16.86 -2.74 5.05
N PHE A 54 15.73 -2.06 5.18
CA PHE A 54 15.62 -0.84 5.98
C PHE A 54 15.94 -1.10 7.45
N LEU A 55 15.31 -2.10 8.08
CA LEU A 55 15.55 -2.44 9.48
C LEU A 55 17.02 -2.78 9.72
N HIS A 56 17.66 -3.47 8.77
CA HIS A 56 19.07 -3.84 8.86
C HIS A 56 20.02 -2.64 8.77
N SER A 57 19.65 -1.60 8.00
CA SER A 57 20.44 -0.38 7.85
C SER A 57 20.17 0.66 8.94
N SER A 58 19.09 0.50 9.72
CA SER A 58 18.72 1.47 10.73
C SER A 58 19.69 1.50 11.92
N PRO A 59 20.16 2.69 12.34
CA PRO A 59 20.97 2.83 13.55
C PRO A 59 20.19 2.51 14.84
N ALA A 60 18.86 2.51 14.78
CA ALA A 60 18.00 2.17 15.91
C ALA A 60 17.81 0.66 16.11
N LEU A 61 18.39 -0.18 15.24
CA LEU A 61 18.30 -1.62 15.36
C LEU A 61 19.02 -2.11 16.63
N HIS A 62 18.39 -3.06 17.30
CA HIS A 62 18.87 -3.68 18.54
C HIS A 62 18.66 -5.20 18.45
N PRO A 63 19.53 -6.05 19.04
CA PRO A 63 19.42 -7.50 18.95
C PRO A 63 18.10 -8.11 19.44
N THR A 64 17.35 -7.39 20.27
CA THR A 64 16.04 -7.84 20.78
C THR A 64 14.88 -7.63 19.80
N HIS A 65 15.11 -6.94 18.67
CA HIS A 65 14.08 -6.70 17.68
C HIS A 65 13.82 -7.95 16.83
N ASP A 66 12.59 -8.44 16.87
CA ASP A 66 12.14 -9.54 16.01
C ASP A 66 11.66 -9.00 14.65
N TYR A 67 12.46 -9.24 13.61
CA TYR A 67 12.18 -8.85 12.23
C TYR A 67 10.84 -9.40 11.74
N SER A 68 10.54 -10.65 12.06
CA SER A 68 9.32 -11.32 11.61
C SER A 68 8.11 -10.67 12.26
N GLN A 69 8.18 -10.38 13.57
CA GLN A 69 7.10 -9.73 14.29
C GLN A 69 6.88 -8.29 13.81
N ILE A 70 7.95 -7.51 13.63
CA ILE A 70 7.88 -6.15 13.09
C ILE A 70 7.25 -6.15 11.71
N SER A 71 7.74 -7.02 10.81
CA SER A 71 7.24 -7.14 9.43
C SER A 71 5.78 -7.55 9.38
N GLN A 72 5.37 -8.53 10.20
CA GLN A 72 3.97 -8.96 10.28
C GLN A 72 3.02 -7.86 10.76
N ARG A 73 3.47 -7.01 11.70
CA ARG A 73 2.68 -5.88 12.23
C ARG A 73 2.65 -4.71 11.27
N ALA A 74 3.80 -4.25 10.81
CA ALA A 74 3.94 -3.08 9.95
C ALA A 74 3.31 -3.27 8.57
N LEU A 75 3.48 -4.46 7.97
CA LEU A 75 2.95 -4.78 6.63
C LEU A 75 1.64 -5.55 6.67
N ASN A 76 0.94 -5.53 7.81
CA ASN A 76 -0.39 -6.13 7.90
C ASN A 76 -1.32 -5.46 6.88
N THR A 77 -2.09 -6.26 6.13
CA THR A 77 -3.00 -5.72 5.11
C THR A 77 -4.04 -4.75 5.67
N TYR A 78 -4.43 -4.88 6.94
CA TYR A 78 -5.32 -3.90 7.56
C TYR A 78 -4.62 -2.57 7.79
N VAL A 79 -3.34 -2.57 8.21
CA VAL A 79 -2.53 -1.34 8.37
C VAL A 79 -2.34 -0.66 7.01
N LEU A 80 -1.96 -1.43 5.98
CA LEU A 80 -1.84 -0.89 4.62
C LEU A 80 -3.17 -0.34 4.09
N GLY A 81 -4.27 -1.05 4.31
CA GLY A 81 -5.60 -0.64 3.87
C GLY A 81 -6.15 0.57 4.62
N GLU A 82 -5.82 0.71 5.89
CA GLU A 82 -6.29 1.80 6.74
C GLU A 82 -5.45 3.07 6.59
N HIS A 83 -4.14 2.95 6.42
CA HIS A 83 -3.24 4.09 6.45
C HIS A 83 -2.64 4.49 5.09
N VAL A 84 -2.47 3.54 4.16
CA VAL A 84 -1.88 3.83 2.84
C VAL A 84 -2.95 3.99 1.76
N ALA A 85 -3.90 3.06 1.69
CA ALA A 85 -4.89 3.03 0.61
C ALA A 85 -5.81 4.27 0.53
N PRO A 86 -6.19 4.95 1.63
CA PRO A 86 -6.99 6.18 1.55
C PRO A 86 -6.23 7.34 0.89
N LEU A 87 -4.91 7.43 1.11
CA LEU A 87 -4.05 8.44 0.48
C LEU A 87 -4.04 8.31 -1.05
N TRP A 88 -4.27 7.10 -1.54
CA TRP A 88 -4.36 6.79 -2.97
C TRP A 88 -5.80 6.70 -3.46
N SER A 89 -6.78 7.02 -2.62
CA SER A 89 -8.21 6.97 -2.93
C SER A 89 -8.66 5.63 -3.54
N PHE A 90 -8.03 4.52 -3.14
CA PHE A 90 -8.35 3.19 -3.69
C PHE A 90 -9.80 2.79 -3.47
N GLY A 91 -10.41 3.24 -2.36
CA GLY A 91 -11.84 3.04 -2.11
C GLY A 91 -12.77 3.55 -3.22
N LYS A 92 -12.37 4.54 -4.02
CA LYS A 92 -13.21 5.10 -5.08
C LYS A 92 -13.09 4.39 -6.42
N VAL A 93 -11.95 3.75 -6.68
CA VAL A 93 -11.59 3.25 -8.01
C VAL A 93 -11.47 1.73 -8.09
N MET A 94 -11.33 1.08 -6.95
CA MET A 94 -11.10 -0.35 -6.87
C MET A 94 -12.40 -1.13 -7.11
N LYS A 95 -12.31 -2.19 -7.91
CA LYS A 95 -13.39 -3.16 -8.15
C LYS A 95 -13.32 -4.29 -7.12
N TRP A 96 -14.35 -4.42 -6.31
CA TRP A 96 -14.47 -5.46 -5.28
C TRP A 96 -15.94 -5.66 -4.88
N THR A 97 -16.23 -6.82 -4.30
CA THR A 97 -17.55 -7.13 -3.70
C THR A 97 -17.39 -7.32 -2.19
N PRO A 98 -18.23 -6.68 -1.36
CA PRO A 98 -18.24 -6.83 0.10
C PRO A 98 -18.74 -8.21 0.56
N VAL A 99 -18.21 -8.69 1.69
CA VAL A 99 -18.62 -9.97 2.29
C VAL A 99 -19.98 -9.85 2.99
N ALA A 100 -20.28 -8.71 3.59
CA ALA A 100 -21.55 -8.43 4.26
C ALA A 100 -22.61 -7.93 3.26
N GLY A 101 -23.11 -8.84 2.42
CA GLY A 101 -24.20 -8.58 1.47
C GLY A 101 -25.42 -7.84 2.05
N PRO A 102 -25.90 -8.10 3.29
CA PRO A 102 -27.13 -7.47 3.80
C PRO A 102 -27.02 -5.97 4.10
N LEU A 103 -25.90 -5.51 4.69
CA LEU A 103 -25.69 -4.10 5.08
C LEU A 103 -25.61 -3.15 3.86
N LEU A 104 -25.22 -3.68 2.71
CA LEU A 104 -24.98 -2.92 1.49
C LEU A 104 -26.02 -3.23 0.39
N SER A 105 -27.04 -4.02 0.71
CA SER A 105 -28.18 -4.33 -0.17
C SER A 105 -29.27 -3.27 -0.16
N THR A 106 -29.15 -2.24 0.68
CA THR A 106 -30.14 -1.16 0.74
C THR A 106 -30.11 -0.33 -0.56
N PRO A 107 -31.27 0.20 -1.01
CA PRO A 107 -31.35 1.02 -2.23
C PRO A 107 -30.40 2.23 -2.18
N THR A 108 -30.24 2.82 -0.99
CA THR A 108 -29.32 3.93 -0.72
C THR A 108 -27.85 3.50 -0.85
N ALA A 109 -27.47 2.33 -0.36
CA ALA A 109 -26.11 1.82 -0.51
C ALA A 109 -25.74 1.47 -1.95
N ARG A 110 -26.73 1.08 -2.78
CA ARG A 110 -26.52 0.86 -4.22
C ARG A 110 -26.28 2.15 -5.00
N GLN A 111 -26.86 3.27 -4.56
CA GLN A 111 -26.65 4.59 -5.19
C GLN A 111 -25.34 5.25 -4.74
N GLU A 112 -24.98 5.18 -3.45
CA GLU A 112 -23.75 5.80 -2.92
C GLU A 112 -22.50 4.93 -3.16
N GLY A 113 -22.68 3.64 -3.39
CA GLY A 113 -21.60 2.66 -3.52
C GLY A 113 -21.12 2.13 -2.17
N PRO A 114 -20.68 0.87 -2.11
CA PRO A 114 -20.41 0.17 -0.85
C PRO A 114 -19.33 0.83 0.00
N VAL A 115 -18.35 1.49 -0.61
CA VAL A 115 -17.26 2.15 0.13
C VAL A 115 -17.73 3.40 0.85
N ALA A 116 -18.54 4.25 0.22
CA ALA A 116 -19.03 5.49 0.83
C ALA A 116 -19.87 5.21 2.08
N VAL A 117 -20.71 4.17 2.01
CA VAL A 117 -21.53 3.72 3.15
C VAL A 117 -20.64 3.21 4.29
N LEU A 118 -19.65 2.35 4.00
CA LEU A 118 -18.78 1.80 5.03
C LEU A 118 -17.92 2.85 5.73
N SER A 119 -17.43 3.85 4.98
CA SER A 119 -16.67 4.95 5.58
C SER A 119 -17.51 5.81 6.51
N ARG A 120 -18.82 5.97 6.26
CA ARG A 120 -19.74 6.67 7.18
C ARG A 120 -20.05 5.87 8.44
N LEU A 121 -20.12 4.54 8.33
CA LEU A 121 -20.41 3.64 9.46
C LEU A 121 -19.20 3.45 10.40
N GLY A 122 -18.04 4.01 10.05
CA GLY A 122 -16.85 4.06 10.89
C GLY A 122 -15.86 2.91 10.68
N PRO A 123 -14.72 2.93 11.42
CA PRO A 123 -13.61 2.00 11.22
C PRO A 123 -13.98 0.53 11.47
N GLU A 124 -14.78 0.26 12.50
CA GLU A 124 -15.23 -1.09 12.87
C GLU A 124 -16.09 -1.73 11.77
N ALA A 125 -17.00 -0.96 11.16
CA ALA A 125 -17.81 -1.42 10.03
C ALA A 125 -16.95 -1.68 8.78
N SER A 126 -15.96 -0.82 8.53
CA SER A 126 -15.03 -1.01 7.41
C SER A 126 -14.16 -2.27 7.59
N ARG A 127 -13.73 -2.57 8.82
CA ARG A 127 -13.01 -3.82 9.15
C ARG A 127 -13.91 -5.03 8.99
N SER A 128 -15.13 -5.01 9.52
CA SER A 128 -16.04 -6.16 9.52
C SER A 128 -16.49 -6.57 8.12
N VAL A 129 -16.60 -5.62 7.18
CA VAL A 129 -16.98 -5.90 5.78
C VAL A 129 -15.76 -6.23 4.89
N GLY A 130 -14.55 -6.20 5.46
CA GLY A 130 -13.31 -6.60 4.81
C GLY A 130 -12.68 -5.52 3.91
N LEU A 131 -13.16 -4.28 3.96
CA LEU A 131 -12.72 -3.19 3.09
C LEU A 131 -11.21 -2.94 3.22
N TYR A 132 -10.70 -2.74 4.46
CA TYR A 132 -9.27 -2.48 4.67
C TYR A 132 -8.40 -3.65 4.23
N LYS A 133 -8.84 -4.90 4.46
CA LYS A 133 -8.09 -6.07 3.97
C LYS A 133 -7.98 -6.07 2.45
N VAL A 134 -9.07 -5.79 1.76
CA VAL A 134 -9.14 -5.72 0.29
C VAL A 134 -8.28 -4.57 -0.23
N GLN A 135 -8.37 -3.39 0.38
CA GLN A 135 -7.56 -2.22 0.03
C GLN A 135 -6.06 -2.42 0.28
N GLY A 136 -5.67 -3.01 1.40
CA GLY A 136 -4.28 -3.36 1.66
C GLY A 136 -3.73 -4.37 0.66
N THR A 137 -4.56 -5.33 0.22
CA THR A 137 -4.18 -6.23 -0.88
C THR A 137 -3.93 -5.48 -2.18
N ALA A 138 -4.68 -4.41 -2.46
CA ALA A 138 -4.43 -3.54 -3.61
C ALA A 138 -3.14 -2.71 -3.45
N VAL A 139 -2.79 -2.31 -2.22
CA VAL A 139 -1.49 -1.66 -1.93
C VAL A 139 -0.34 -2.60 -2.26
N GLU A 140 -0.40 -3.86 -1.78
CA GLU A 140 0.56 -4.89 -2.16
C GLU A 140 0.62 -5.06 -3.68
N ALA A 141 -0.54 -5.16 -4.34
CA ALA A 141 -0.61 -5.33 -5.79
C ALA A 141 -0.02 -4.17 -6.58
N LEU A 142 -0.19 -2.93 -6.12
CA LEU A 142 0.43 -1.77 -6.74
C LEU A 142 1.96 -1.89 -6.67
N VAL A 143 2.51 -2.18 -5.50
CA VAL A 143 3.97 -2.32 -5.33
C VAL A 143 4.51 -3.45 -6.21
N GLY A 144 3.83 -4.59 -6.25
CA GLY A 144 4.19 -5.70 -7.13
C GLY A 144 4.07 -5.35 -8.62
N GLY A 145 3.06 -4.58 -9.00
CA GLY A 145 2.88 -4.08 -10.36
C GLY A 145 3.97 -3.09 -10.77
N VAL A 146 4.36 -2.18 -9.87
CA VAL A 146 5.45 -1.23 -10.09
C VAL A 146 6.77 -1.96 -10.26
N PHE A 147 7.07 -2.92 -9.39
CA PHE A 147 8.27 -3.75 -9.54
C PHE A 147 8.29 -4.52 -10.86
N HIS A 148 7.16 -5.14 -11.23
CA HIS A 148 7.05 -5.89 -12.47
C HIS A 148 7.24 -5.01 -13.72
N GLN A 149 6.71 -3.78 -13.72
CA GLN A 149 6.68 -2.92 -14.91
C GLN A 149 7.85 -1.96 -15.01
N PHE A 150 8.32 -1.43 -13.87
CA PHE A 150 9.32 -0.35 -13.80
C PHE A 150 10.59 -0.76 -13.05
N GLY A 151 10.65 -1.99 -12.52
CA GLY A 151 11.84 -2.56 -11.90
C GLY A 151 11.99 -2.28 -10.41
N GLY A 152 13.05 -2.86 -9.82
CA GLY A 152 13.29 -2.85 -8.38
C GLY A 152 13.60 -1.47 -7.80
N SER A 153 14.41 -0.66 -8.47
CA SER A 153 14.80 0.67 -7.95
C SER A 153 13.59 1.60 -7.80
N VAL A 154 12.68 1.60 -8.78
CA VAL A 154 11.44 2.40 -8.72
C VAL A 154 10.53 1.91 -7.60
N ALA A 155 10.39 0.59 -7.43
CA ALA A 155 9.59 0.01 -6.35
C ALA A 155 10.19 0.29 -4.95
N HIS A 156 11.52 0.29 -4.84
CA HIS A 156 12.25 0.63 -3.62
C HIS A 156 11.98 2.07 -3.21
N ARG A 157 12.15 3.01 -4.15
CA ARG A 157 11.84 4.43 -3.91
C ARG A 157 10.36 4.65 -3.59
N LEU A 158 9.45 3.96 -4.28
CA LEU A 158 8.02 3.99 -3.98
C LEU A 158 7.75 3.54 -2.54
N PHE A 159 8.40 2.47 -2.08
CA PHE A 159 8.24 1.97 -0.72
C PHE A 159 8.68 3.02 0.31
N HIS A 160 9.91 3.52 0.19
CA HIS A 160 10.48 4.47 1.15
C HIS A 160 9.78 5.84 1.17
N THR A 161 9.22 6.27 0.04
CA THR A 161 8.59 7.61 -0.05
C THR A 161 7.07 7.56 0.11
N ARG A 162 6.39 6.49 -0.33
CA ARG A 162 4.92 6.46 -0.40
C ARG A 162 4.25 5.42 0.49
N VAL A 163 4.98 4.43 1.00
CA VAL A 163 4.40 3.36 1.84
C VAL A 163 4.91 3.46 3.27
N LEU A 164 6.21 3.34 3.48
CA LEU A 164 6.84 3.24 4.79
C LEU A 164 6.52 4.43 5.72
N PRO A 165 6.57 5.70 5.26
CA PRO A 165 6.22 6.85 6.10
C PRO A 165 4.75 6.88 6.55
N ASN A 166 3.89 6.18 5.82
CA ASN A 166 2.45 6.16 6.09
C ASN A 166 2.03 4.99 7.00
N ILE A 167 2.97 4.15 7.42
CA ILE A 167 2.71 3.03 8.36
C ILE A 167 3.46 3.20 9.69
N LEU A 168 3.92 4.40 10.00
CA LEU A 168 4.60 4.71 11.27
C LEU A 168 3.65 4.57 12.48
N VAL A 169 2.42 5.07 12.36
CA VAL A 169 1.36 4.95 13.38
C VAL A 169 1.85 5.18 14.84
N PRO A 170 2.30 6.41 15.20
CA PRO A 170 2.94 6.70 16.48
C PRO A 170 2.14 6.27 17.72
N GLY A 171 2.84 5.68 18.69
CA GLY A 171 2.27 5.25 19.97
C GLY A 171 1.29 4.07 19.86
N ARG A 172 1.19 3.42 18.69
CA ARG A 172 0.34 2.25 18.51
C ARG A 172 1.16 0.96 18.36
N PRO A 173 0.59 -0.19 18.74
CA PRO A 173 1.20 -1.46 18.46
C PRO A 173 1.10 -1.84 16.96
N GLU A 174 0.13 -1.33 16.22
CA GLU A 174 0.12 -1.51 14.76
C GLU A 174 1.15 -0.62 14.08
N GLY A 175 1.63 -1.00 12.88
CA GLY A 175 2.61 -0.21 12.15
C GLY A 175 4.06 -0.53 12.51
N LEU A 176 4.95 0.38 12.13
CA LEU A 176 6.38 0.31 12.41
C LEU A 176 6.66 0.81 13.83
N PRO A 177 7.54 0.16 14.63
CA PRO A 177 7.87 0.65 15.96
C PRO A 177 8.47 2.08 15.95
N ASP A 178 8.06 2.89 16.93
CA ASP A 178 8.45 4.30 17.08
C ASP A 178 9.97 4.56 17.00
N VAL A 179 10.77 3.62 17.49
CA VAL A 179 12.25 3.70 17.46
C VAL A 179 12.82 3.84 16.04
N PHE A 180 12.09 3.41 15.01
CA PHE A 180 12.54 3.50 13.61
C PHE A 180 12.02 4.75 12.88
N HIS A 181 11.12 5.55 13.49
CA HIS A 181 10.38 6.59 12.77
C HIS A 181 11.27 7.71 12.26
N GLU A 182 12.21 8.16 13.09
CA GLU A 182 13.18 9.20 12.71
C GLU A 182 13.95 8.78 11.45
N HIS A 183 14.53 7.58 11.47
CA HIS A 183 15.30 7.05 10.35
C HIS A 183 14.45 6.83 9.08
N VAL A 184 13.17 6.46 9.22
CA VAL A 184 12.26 6.40 8.07
C VAL A 184 12.14 7.76 7.40
N MET A 185 11.97 8.82 8.19
CA MET A 185 11.79 10.17 7.66
C MET A 185 13.08 10.69 7.02
N GLU A 186 14.24 10.43 7.63
CA GLU A 186 15.55 10.74 7.04
C GLU A 186 15.75 10.08 5.67
N VAL A 187 15.45 8.78 5.56
CA VAL A 187 15.57 8.04 4.29
C VAL A 187 14.52 8.51 3.28
N CYS A 188 13.31 8.83 3.73
CA CYS A 188 12.27 9.40 2.86
C CYS A 188 12.73 10.73 2.27
N ASP A 189 13.27 11.63 3.09
CA ASP A 189 13.72 12.96 2.68
C ASP A 189 14.93 12.89 1.75
N SER A 190 15.90 12.00 2.02
CA SER A 190 17.04 11.78 1.13
C SER A 190 16.62 11.21 -0.24
N MET A 191 15.47 10.52 -0.30
CA MET A 191 14.84 10.06 -1.54
C MET A 191 13.88 11.08 -2.19
N GLY A 192 13.91 12.35 -1.76
CA GLY A 192 13.10 13.44 -2.31
C GLY A 192 11.72 13.61 -1.65
N GLY A 193 11.52 12.99 -0.48
CA GLY A 193 10.33 13.11 0.35
C GLY A 193 9.10 12.38 -0.17
N LEU A 194 7.96 12.61 0.48
CA LEU A 194 6.67 11.91 0.24
C LEU A 194 6.13 12.03 -1.20
N LYS A 195 6.67 12.95 -1.99
CA LYS A 195 6.29 13.17 -3.40
C LYS A 195 7.50 13.19 -4.33
N GLY A 196 8.64 12.69 -3.88
CA GLY A 196 9.87 12.61 -4.66
C GLY A 196 9.68 11.90 -6.01
N ASP A 197 10.49 12.28 -6.99
CA ASP A 197 10.48 11.69 -8.32
C ASP A 197 10.87 10.20 -8.25
N LEU A 198 9.95 9.34 -8.68
CA LEU A 198 10.12 7.89 -8.64
C LEU A 198 11.14 7.37 -9.65
N LEU A 199 11.51 8.17 -10.66
CA LEU A 199 12.55 7.82 -11.65
C LEU A 199 13.91 8.46 -11.35
N ALA A 200 14.02 9.28 -10.31
CA ALA A 200 15.30 9.85 -9.94
C ALA A 200 16.29 8.74 -9.55
N ALA A 201 17.50 8.81 -10.11
CA ALA A 201 18.61 8.01 -9.62
C ALA A 201 18.85 8.35 -8.13
N GLU A 202 19.22 7.36 -7.33
CA GLU A 202 19.81 7.63 -6.02
C GLU A 202 21.01 8.55 -6.28
N SER A 203 20.95 9.78 -5.77
CA SER A 203 22.10 10.67 -5.82
C SER A 203 23.16 9.97 -4.98
N ALA A 204 24.19 9.45 -5.63
CA ALA A 204 25.32 8.84 -4.95
C ALA A 204 25.77 9.85 -3.90
N ALA A 205 25.61 9.49 -2.62
CA ALA A 205 26.16 10.28 -1.54
C ALA A 205 27.65 10.45 -1.84
N SER A 206 28.04 11.70 -2.05
CA SER A 206 29.42 12.12 -2.23
C SER A 206 30.15 11.86 -0.92
N GLU A 207 30.69 10.66 -0.75
CA GLU A 207 31.77 10.41 0.20
C GLU A 207 33.08 10.76 -0.52
N SER A 208 33.58 11.96 -0.21
CA SER A 208 34.96 12.40 -0.44
C SER A 208 35.72 12.29 0.87
#